data_AF-A0A1F5SZW4-F1
#
_entry.id   AF-A0A1F5SZW4-F1
#
_cell.length_a   1.000
_cell.length_b   1.000
_cell.length_c   1.000
_cell.angle_alpha   90.00
_cell.angle_beta   90.00
_cell.angle_gamma   90.00
#
_symmetry.space_group_name_H-M   'P 1'
#
loop_
_entity.id
_entity.type
_entity.pdbx_description
1 polymer ?
#
loop_
_entity_poly.entity_id
_entity_poly.type
_entity_poly.pdbx_seq_one_letter_code
_entity_poly.pdbx_strand_id
1 'polypeptide(L)'
;MLTKNKKLALILLAVPIVSVLFSLAVVEAMSLLVDYQINLQIANDVSAGITTGQYDQTDLMRAMMFIGFVMYVFGWISSIVLLFCLLPLAIYFLIKNDNELEINKLKSEKEFQDLKNNEIKYLTGWSWSAFVNPLVFALGNGLYWWALGSIIPFWNVYVWLTLALAGKQLAWKEGFIKFEAFKIKQYKLLVVGLIVVSGIVLLIGK
;
A
#
# COMPACT_ATOMS: atom_id res chain seq x y z
N MET A 1 -3.02 -12.22 -17.97
CA MET A 1 -1.59 -11.93 -18.24
C MET A 1 -1.42 -10.41 -18.21
N LEU A 2 -0.75 -9.86 -17.19
CA LEU A 2 -0.53 -8.41 -17.06
C LEU A 2 0.42 -7.93 -18.15
N THR A 3 0.10 -6.81 -18.79
CA THR A 3 0.95 -6.18 -19.81
C THR A 3 2.27 -5.69 -19.19
N LYS A 4 3.34 -5.58 -19.99
CA LYS A 4 4.68 -5.17 -19.52
C LYS A 4 4.63 -3.86 -18.70
N ASN A 5 3.78 -2.91 -19.12
CA ASN A 5 3.58 -1.63 -18.43
C ASN A 5 2.85 -1.79 -17.09
N LYS A 6 1.86 -2.68 -16.99
CA LYS A 6 1.16 -2.97 -15.73
C LYS A 6 2.05 -3.71 -14.73
N LYS A 7 2.95 -4.60 -15.20
CA LYS A 7 3.98 -5.22 -14.35
C LYS A 7 4.98 -4.19 -13.81
N LEU A 8 5.43 -3.27 -14.68
CA LEU A 8 6.33 -2.18 -14.27
C LEU A 8 5.67 -1.28 -13.22
N ALA A 9 4.41 -0.91 -13.41
CA ALA A 9 3.69 -0.08 -12.45
C ALA A 9 3.42 -0.77 -11.11
N LEU A 10 3.20 -2.09 -11.12
CA LEU A 10 3.13 -2.91 -9.91
C LEU A 10 4.44 -2.89 -9.12
N ILE A 11 5.57 -3.01 -9.81
CA ILE A 11 6.90 -2.89 -9.19
C ILE A 11 7.08 -1.47 -8.61
N LEU A 12 6.71 -0.44 -9.38
CA LEU A 12 6.79 0.96 -8.94
C LEU A 12 5.88 1.27 -7.73
N LEU A 13 4.79 0.52 -7.54
CA LEU A 13 3.92 0.59 -6.35
C LEU A 13 4.47 -0.17 -5.15
N ALA A 14 5.17 -1.28 -5.38
CA ALA A 14 5.73 -2.11 -4.31
C ALA A 14 7.00 -1.49 -3.70
N VAL A 15 7.83 -0.80 -4.50
CA VAL A 15 9.10 -0.20 -4.06
C VAL A 15 8.94 0.77 -2.87
N PRO A 16 7.98 1.73 -2.86
CA PRO A 16 7.78 2.61 -1.72
C PRO A 16 7.37 1.84 -0.45
N ILE A 17 6.49 0.84 -0.58
CA ILE A 17 6.00 0.04 0.55
C ILE A 17 7.15 -0.76 1.17
N VAL A 18 7.94 -1.44 0.34
CA VAL A 18 9.12 -2.21 0.79
C VAL A 18 10.16 -1.29 1.41
N SER A 19 10.37 -0.09 0.85
CA SER A 19 11.30 0.91 1.40
C SER A 19 10.88 1.40 2.79
N VAL A 20 9.59 1.64 3.02
CA VAL A 20 9.05 2.01 4.34
C VAL A 20 9.25 0.88 5.34
N LEU A 21 8.87 -0.35 4.98
CA LEU A 21 9.02 -1.52 5.85
C LEU A 21 10.49 -1.80 6.18
N PHE A 22 11.39 -1.69 5.20
CA PHE A 22 12.82 -1.84 5.43
C PHE A 22 13.37 -0.75 6.36
N SER A 23 12.92 0.50 6.18
CA SER A 23 13.33 1.61 7.08
C SER A 23 12.88 1.35 8.52
N LEU A 24 11.65 0.86 8.73
CA LEU A 24 11.16 0.48 10.06
C LEU A 24 11.98 -0.68 10.67
N ALA A 25 12.28 -1.70 9.89
CA ALA A 25 13.09 -2.84 10.34
C ALA A 25 14.52 -2.42 10.74
N VAL A 26 15.13 -1.50 10.00
CA VAL A 26 16.46 -0.94 10.33
C VAL A 26 16.42 -0.18 11.65
N VAL A 27 15.37 0.60 11.90
CA VAL A 27 15.20 1.36 13.16
C VAL A 27 15.10 0.41 14.35
N GLU A 28 14.27 -0.62 14.24
CA GLU A 28 14.07 -1.58 15.31
C GLU A 28 15.34 -2.41 15.56
N ALA A 29 16.03 -2.82 14.51
CA ALA A 29 17.33 -3.48 14.61
C ALA A 29 18.37 -2.59 15.32
N MET A 30 18.42 -1.30 15.00
CA MET A 30 19.34 -0.36 15.66
C MET A 30 18.98 -0.14 17.13
N SER A 31 17.69 -0.04 17.48
CA SER A 31 17.24 0.06 18.88
C SER A 31 17.71 -1.14 19.69
N LEU A 32 17.49 -2.35 19.16
CA LEU A 32 17.93 -3.60 19.81
C LEU A 32 19.46 -3.68 19.95
N LEU A 33 20.20 -3.16 18.97
CA LEU A 33 21.67 -3.14 19.00
C LEU A 33 22.19 -2.19 20.08
N VAL A 34 21.56 -1.02 20.24
CA VAL A 34 21.89 -0.07 21.31
C VAL A 34 21.61 -0.68 22.68
N ASP A 35 20.41 -1.25 22.88
CA ASP A 35 20.05 -1.90 24.14
C ASP A 35 20.98 -3.07 24.48
N TYR A 36 21.37 -3.86 23.47
CA TYR A 36 22.32 -4.95 23.66
C TYR A 36 23.69 -4.44 24.11
N GLN A 37 24.23 -3.41 23.46
CA GLN A 37 25.54 -2.82 23.84
C GLN A 37 25.51 -2.26 25.27
N ILE A 38 24.44 -1.56 25.65
CA ILE A 38 24.26 -1.04 27.01
C ILE A 38 24.27 -2.18 28.03
N ASN A 39 23.49 -3.24 27.80
CA ASN A 39 23.40 -4.36 28.73
C ASN A 39 24.70 -5.15 28.85
N LEU A 40 25.43 -5.33 27.75
CA LEU A 40 26.70 -6.06 27.72
C LEU A 40 27.80 -5.30 28.48
N GLN A 41 27.81 -3.97 28.34
CA GLN A 41 28.76 -3.12 29.05
C GLN A 41 28.46 -3.10 30.56
N ILE A 42 27.19 -2.98 30.96
CA ILE A 42 26.78 -3.08 32.37
C ILE A 42 27.21 -4.42 32.97
N ALA A 43 27.03 -5.52 32.23
CA ALA A 43 27.44 -6.85 32.69
C ALA A 43 28.97 -6.96 32.88
N ASN A 44 29.75 -6.41 31.94
CA ASN A 44 31.21 -6.39 32.03
C ASN A 44 31.69 -5.55 33.22
N ASP A 45 31.10 -4.38 33.46
CA ASP A 45 31.49 -3.48 34.56
C ASP A 45 31.16 -4.06 35.95
N VAL A 46 29.99 -4.71 36.08
CA VAL A 46 29.63 -5.46 37.30
C VAL A 46 30.61 -6.60 37.55
N SER A 47 31.03 -7.31 36.50
CA SER A 47 32.01 -8.40 36.61
C SER A 47 33.43 -7.91 36.95
N ALA A 48 33.76 -6.66 36.57
CA ALA A 48 35.05 -6.03 36.83
C ALA A 48 35.13 -5.32 38.21
N GLY A 49 34.02 -5.26 38.96
CA GLY A 49 33.98 -4.63 40.29
C GLY A 49 34.02 -3.10 40.26
N ILE A 50 33.72 -2.49 39.11
CA ILE A 50 33.70 -1.03 38.94
C ILE A 50 32.34 -0.50 39.39
N THR A 51 32.28 0.26 40.49
CA THR A 51 31.08 1.03 40.85
C THR A 51 30.90 2.16 39.86
N THR A 52 29.80 2.14 39.12
CA THR A 52 29.44 3.06 38.03
C THR A 52 29.51 4.54 38.47
N GLY A 53 30.68 5.16 38.32
CA GLY A 53 30.84 6.60 38.28
C GLY A 53 30.56 7.08 36.86
N GLN A 54 29.81 8.19 36.74
CA GLN A 54 29.33 8.78 35.48
C GLN A 54 30.34 8.63 34.32
N TYR A 55 30.01 7.77 33.37
CA TYR A 55 30.83 7.53 32.20
C TYR A 55 30.78 8.70 31.23
N ASP A 56 31.95 9.12 30.76
CA ASP A 56 32.18 9.96 29.57
C ASP A 56 31.94 9.15 28.27
N GLN A 57 30.94 8.26 28.28
CA GLN A 57 30.45 7.47 27.14
C GLN A 57 29.45 8.27 26.28
N THR A 58 29.23 9.54 26.60
CA THR A 58 28.30 10.40 25.90
C THR A 58 28.62 10.51 24.42
N ASP A 59 29.89 10.52 24.01
CA ASP A 59 30.22 10.86 22.63
C ASP A 59 30.04 9.71 21.64
N LEU A 60 30.41 8.47 21.99
CA LEU A 60 30.17 7.31 21.13
C LEU A 60 28.67 6.99 21.06
N MET A 61 27.98 7.04 22.21
CA MET A 61 26.55 6.76 22.27
C MET A 61 25.74 7.86 21.57
N ARG A 62 26.13 9.14 21.70
CA ARG A 62 25.56 10.25 20.91
C ARG A 62 25.85 10.10 19.42
N ALA A 63 27.06 9.68 19.04
CA ALA A 63 27.41 9.47 17.63
C ALA A 63 26.56 8.35 17.02
N MET A 64 26.38 7.22 17.72
CA MET A 64 25.52 6.13 17.26
C MET A 64 24.04 6.54 17.18
N MET A 65 23.52 7.24 18.19
CA MET A 65 22.16 7.78 18.16
C MET A 65 21.97 8.81 17.03
N PHE A 66 22.97 9.66 16.78
CA PHE A 66 22.95 10.63 15.70
C PHE A 66 22.98 9.96 14.32
N ILE A 67 23.82 8.94 14.12
CA ILE A 67 23.85 8.15 12.88
C ILE A 67 22.50 7.45 12.67
N GLY A 68 21.94 6.83 13.72
CA GLY A 68 20.61 6.22 13.67
C GLY A 68 19.52 7.22 13.30
N PHE A 69 19.56 8.43 13.89
CA PHE A 69 18.65 9.52 13.56
C PHE A 69 18.79 10.01 12.11
N VAL A 70 20.01 10.19 11.62
CA VAL A 70 20.26 10.57 10.22
C VAL A 70 19.73 9.51 9.27
N MET A 71 20.01 8.23 9.52
CA MET A 71 19.47 7.13 8.72
C MET A 71 17.95 7.07 8.76
N TYR A 72 17.33 7.32 9.92
CA TYR A 72 15.88 7.43 10.07
C TYR A 72 15.29 8.55 9.21
N VAL A 73 15.85 9.76 9.30
CA VAL A 73 15.39 10.92 8.53
C VAL A 73 15.57 10.69 7.04
N PHE A 74 16.70 10.13 6.59
CA PHE A 74 16.90 9.78 5.18
C PHE A 74 15.96 8.67 4.70
N GLY A 75 15.68 7.66 5.53
CA GLY A 75 14.70 6.60 5.26
C GLY A 75 13.29 7.17 5.08
N TRP A 76 12.89 8.11 5.93
CA TRP A 76 11.60 8.80 5.81
C TRP A 76 11.53 9.72 4.59
N ILE A 77 12.55 10.56 4.36
CA ILE A 77 12.59 11.47 3.21
C ILE A 77 12.57 10.65 1.91
N SER A 78 13.38 9.59 1.80
CA SER A 78 13.37 8.73 0.62
C SER A 78 12.02 8.03 0.46
N SER A 79 11.41 7.54 1.53
CA SER A 79 10.06 6.94 1.48
C SER A 79 9.01 7.93 1.02
N ILE A 80 9.03 9.18 1.51
CA ILE A 80 8.14 10.27 1.09
C ILE A 80 8.37 10.59 -0.39
N VAL A 81 9.62 10.78 -0.82
CA VAL A 81 9.96 11.05 -2.22
C VAL A 81 9.52 9.90 -3.13
N LEU A 82 9.73 8.65 -2.73
CA LEU A 82 9.28 7.47 -3.46
C LEU A 82 7.74 7.44 -3.53
N LEU A 83 7.03 7.79 -2.45
CA LEU A 83 5.57 7.87 -2.44
C LEU A 83 5.06 9.00 -3.36
N PHE A 84 5.63 10.20 -3.28
CA PHE A 84 5.15 11.35 -4.07
C PHE A 84 5.62 11.34 -5.52
N CYS A 85 6.72 10.65 -5.85
CA CYS A 85 7.20 10.54 -7.23
C CYS A 85 6.77 9.24 -7.91
N LEU A 86 6.91 8.08 -7.25
CA LEU A 86 6.59 6.79 -7.87
C LEU A 86 5.11 6.47 -7.86
N LEU A 87 4.35 6.90 -6.85
CA LEU A 87 2.91 6.61 -6.80
C LEU A 87 2.17 7.31 -7.96
N PRO A 88 2.38 8.60 -8.26
CA PRO A 88 1.74 9.23 -9.42
C PRO A 88 2.21 8.63 -10.75
N LEU A 89 3.48 8.23 -10.84
CA LEU A 89 4.02 7.59 -12.05
C LEU A 89 3.43 6.19 -12.26
N ALA A 90 3.32 5.40 -11.20
CA ALA A 90 2.67 4.09 -11.22
C ALA A 90 1.20 4.24 -11.57
N ILE A 91 0.49 5.18 -10.94
CA ILE A 91 -0.91 5.52 -11.26
C ILE A 91 -1.04 5.93 -12.74
N TYR A 92 -0.13 6.76 -13.26
CA TYR A 92 -0.12 7.16 -14.67
C TYR A 92 0.02 5.94 -15.60
N PHE A 93 0.99 5.05 -15.36
CA PHE A 93 1.17 3.84 -16.16
C PHE A 93 0.02 2.83 -16.01
N LEU A 94 -0.71 2.85 -14.89
CA LEU A 94 -1.88 2.01 -14.64
C LEU A 94 -3.15 2.56 -15.29
N ILE A 95 -3.28 3.89 -15.36
CA ILE A 95 -4.41 4.57 -15.99
C ILE A 95 -4.28 4.60 -17.52
N LYS A 96 -3.05 4.56 -18.04
CA LYS A 96 -2.77 4.54 -19.49
C LYS A 96 -3.25 3.21 -20.13
N ASN A 97 -4.54 3.16 -20.42
CA ASN A 97 -5.23 2.09 -21.14
C ASN A 97 -5.17 2.32 -22.64
N ASP A 98 -4.02 2.02 -23.24
CA ASP A 98 -3.83 2.09 -24.70
C ASP A 98 -4.00 0.74 -25.40
N ASN A 99 -4.52 -0.28 -24.74
CA ASN A 99 -4.69 -1.59 -25.38
C ASN A 99 -6.11 -1.76 -25.92
N GLU A 100 -6.33 -1.35 -27.17
CA GLU A 100 -7.50 -1.78 -27.95
C GLU A 100 -7.71 -3.31 -27.89
N LEU A 101 -6.61 -4.05 -27.79
CA LEU A 101 -6.56 -5.49 -27.53
C LEU A 101 -7.31 -5.93 -26.26
N GLU A 102 -7.22 -5.16 -25.17
CA GLU A 102 -7.89 -5.49 -23.90
C GLU A 102 -9.38 -5.15 -23.95
N ILE A 103 -9.76 -4.08 -24.67
CA ILE A 103 -11.16 -3.72 -24.95
C ILE A 103 -11.82 -4.80 -25.81
N ASN A 104 -11.16 -5.20 -26.90
CA ASN A 104 -11.67 -6.23 -27.81
C ASN A 104 -11.82 -7.58 -27.10
N LYS A 105 -10.89 -7.92 -26.21
CA LYS A 105 -10.98 -9.12 -25.39
C LYS A 105 -12.18 -9.09 -24.44
N LEU A 106 -12.41 -7.98 -23.74
CA LEU A 106 -13.57 -7.88 -22.84
C LEU A 106 -14.89 -7.94 -23.62
N LYS A 107 -14.96 -7.33 -24.81
CA LYS A 107 -16.14 -7.43 -25.67
C LYS A 107 -16.47 -8.84 -26.14
N SER A 108 -15.51 -9.76 -26.18
CA SER A 108 -15.83 -11.15 -26.52
C SER A 108 -16.44 -11.93 -25.36
N GLU A 109 -16.41 -11.40 -24.13
CA GLU A 109 -17.06 -11.98 -22.95
C GLU A 109 -18.54 -11.59 -22.89
N LYS A 110 -19.42 -12.56 -22.60
CA LYS A 110 -20.89 -12.40 -22.66
C LYS A 110 -21.41 -11.27 -21.78
N GLU A 111 -20.76 -11.03 -20.64
CA GLU A 111 -21.15 -10.03 -19.65
C GLU A 111 -20.86 -8.58 -20.09
N PHE A 112 -20.07 -8.37 -21.15
CA PHE A 112 -19.66 -7.03 -21.61
C PHE A 112 -20.01 -6.76 -23.08
N GLN A 113 -20.65 -7.70 -23.79
CA GLN A 113 -20.99 -7.57 -25.21
C GLN A 113 -21.87 -6.33 -25.49
N ASP A 114 -22.79 -6.02 -24.59
CA ASP A 114 -23.73 -4.91 -24.75
C ASP A 114 -23.15 -3.54 -24.36
N LEU A 115 -21.90 -3.49 -23.87
CA LEU A 115 -21.28 -2.26 -23.41
C LEU A 115 -20.62 -1.48 -24.55
N LYS A 116 -20.79 -0.16 -24.49
CA LYS A 116 -20.11 0.78 -25.38
C LYS A 116 -18.60 0.84 -25.08
N ASN A 117 -17.79 1.25 -26.05
CA ASN A 117 -16.33 1.34 -25.90
C ASN A 117 -15.91 2.23 -24.72
N ASN A 118 -16.61 3.34 -24.48
CA ASN A 118 -16.36 4.24 -23.37
C ASN A 118 -16.70 3.60 -22.01
N GLU A 119 -17.70 2.75 -21.95
CA GLU A 119 -18.10 2.01 -20.73
C GLU A 119 -17.06 0.94 -20.40
N ILE A 120 -16.57 0.21 -21.41
CA ILE A 120 -15.48 -0.76 -21.23
C ILE A 120 -14.19 -0.05 -20.81
N LYS A 121 -13.86 1.09 -21.43
CA LYS A 121 -12.72 1.93 -21.00
C LYS A 121 -12.85 2.36 -19.53
N TYR A 122 -14.05 2.68 -19.07
CA TYR A 122 -14.28 2.96 -17.67
C TYR A 122 -14.05 1.72 -16.79
N LEU A 123 -14.53 0.53 -17.19
CA LEU A 123 -14.36 -0.71 -16.43
C LEU A 123 -12.90 -1.18 -16.39
N THR A 124 -12.11 -0.96 -17.44
CA THR A 124 -10.69 -1.27 -17.49
C THR A 124 -9.81 -0.25 -16.78
N GLY A 125 -10.32 0.95 -16.50
CA GLY A 125 -9.56 1.97 -15.79
C GLY A 125 -9.38 1.64 -14.31
N TRP A 126 -8.52 2.41 -13.64
CA TRP A 126 -8.28 2.28 -12.20
C TRP A 126 -9.55 2.39 -11.36
N SER A 127 -9.71 1.48 -10.39
CA SER A 127 -10.81 1.48 -9.43
C SER A 127 -10.42 2.24 -8.17
N TRP A 128 -10.70 3.54 -8.16
CA TRP A 128 -10.42 4.40 -7.02
C TRP A 128 -11.13 3.95 -5.74
N SER A 129 -12.37 3.45 -5.84
CA SER A 129 -13.12 2.94 -4.68
C SER A 129 -12.43 1.73 -4.06
N ALA A 130 -11.93 0.80 -4.89
CA ALA A 130 -11.16 -0.35 -4.42
C ALA A 130 -9.77 0.03 -3.87
N PHE A 131 -9.14 1.05 -4.46
CA PHE A 131 -7.84 1.53 -4.02
C PHE A 131 -7.90 2.17 -2.63
N VAL A 132 -8.92 3.02 -2.39
CA VAL A 132 -9.09 3.71 -1.09
C VAL A 132 -9.44 2.73 0.02
N ASN A 133 -10.38 1.82 -0.24
CA ASN A 133 -10.77 0.82 0.75
C ASN A 133 -11.19 -0.49 0.08
N PRO A 134 -10.27 -1.46 -0.09
CA PRO A 134 -10.54 -2.71 -0.79
C PRO A 134 -11.60 -3.56 -0.09
N LEU A 135 -11.68 -3.49 1.25
CA LEU A 135 -12.66 -4.23 2.04
C LEU A 135 -14.08 -3.69 1.82
N VAL A 136 -14.27 -2.36 1.96
CA VAL A 136 -15.57 -1.72 1.71
C VAL A 136 -16.00 -1.92 0.26
N PHE A 137 -15.06 -1.84 -0.68
CA PHE A 137 -15.32 -2.11 -2.09
C PHE A 137 -15.79 -3.56 -2.32
N ALA A 138 -15.07 -4.53 -1.77
CA ALA A 138 -15.37 -5.94 -1.98
C ALA A 138 -16.73 -6.31 -1.37
N LEU A 139 -17.00 -5.90 -0.13
CA LEU A 139 -18.29 -6.11 0.53
C LEU A 139 -19.43 -5.41 -0.20
N GLY A 140 -19.22 -4.14 -0.60
CA GLY A 140 -20.23 -3.36 -1.31
C GLY A 140 -20.60 -3.91 -2.68
N ASN A 141 -19.72 -4.68 -3.31
CA ASN A 141 -19.94 -5.31 -4.62
C ASN A 141 -20.23 -6.82 -4.56
N GLY A 142 -20.39 -7.42 -3.37
CA GLY A 142 -20.68 -8.86 -3.23
C GLY A 142 -19.47 -9.78 -3.46
N LEU A 143 -18.26 -9.21 -3.53
CA LEU A 143 -17.00 -9.93 -3.77
C LEU A 143 -16.45 -10.51 -2.45
N TYR A 144 -17.22 -11.36 -1.76
CA TYR A 144 -16.91 -11.83 -0.39
C TYR A 144 -15.57 -12.55 -0.26
N TRP A 145 -15.18 -13.35 -1.26
CA TRP A 145 -13.88 -14.01 -1.28
C TRP A 145 -12.72 -13.01 -1.31
N TRP A 146 -12.88 -11.92 -2.06
CA TRP A 146 -11.91 -10.83 -2.09
C TRP A 146 -11.91 -10.02 -0.80
N ALA A 147 -13.07 -9.86 -0.15
CA ALA A 147 -13.16 -9.23 1.17
C ALA A 147 -12.37 -10.03 2.23
N LEU A 148 -12.53 -11.36 2.27
CA LEU A 148 -11.75 -12.23 3.16
C LEU A 148 -10.25 -12.12 2.90
N GLY A 149 -9.84 -12.16 1.63
CA GLY A 149 -8.44 -12.00 1.23
C GLY A 149 -7.84 -10.64 1.61
N SER A 150 -8.67 -9.59 1.72
CA SER A 150 -8.21 -8.26 2.15
C SER A 150 -7.89 -8.17 3.65
N ILE A 151 -8.35 -9.13 4.47
CA ILE A 151 -8.08 -9.13 5.92
C ILE A 151 -6.77 -9.89 6.23
N ILE A 152 -6.34 -10.79 5.34
CA ILE A 152 -5.13 -11.59 5.52
C ILE A 152 -3.88 -10.77 5.16
N PRO A 153 -2.95 -10.49 6.09
CA PRO A 153 -1.84 -9.55 5.86
C PRO A 153 -0.98 -9.84 4.62
N PHE A 154 -0.58 -11.10 4.43
CA PHE A 154 0.27 -11.52 3.30
C PHE A 154 -0.46 -11.50 1.96
N TRP A 155 -1.78 -11.66 1.97
CA TRP A 155 -2.61 -11.73 0.77
C TRP A 155 -3.25 -10.36 0.42
N ASN A 156 -3.28 -9.44 1.39
CA ASN A 156 -3.90 -8.13 1.29
C ASN A 156 -3.30 -7.30 0.15
N VAL A 157 -1.98 -7.21 0.04
CA VAL A 157 -1.33 -6.40 -1.01
C VAL A 157 -1.72 -6.89 -2.41
N TYR A 158 -1.73 -8.21 -2.61
CA TYR A 158 -2.17 -8.82 -3.87
C TYR A 158 -3.64 -8.54 -4.17
N VAL A 159 -4.53 -8.69 -3.18
CA VAL A 159 -5.95 -8.40 -3.33
C VAL A 159 -6.21 -6.93 -3.60
N TRP A 160 -5.56 -6.05 -2.86
CA TRP A 160 -5.67 -4.61 -3.01
C TRP A 160 -5.31 -4.17 -4.42
N LEU A 161 -4.16 -4.61 -4.94
CA LEU A 161 -3.74 -4.32 -6.31
C LEU A 161 -4.67 -4.93 -7.36
N THR A 162 -5.12 -6.17 -7.14
CA THR A 162 -6.04 -6.85 -8.08
C THR A 162 -7.39 -6.14 -8.14
N LEU A 163 -7.94 -5.74 -7.00
CA LEU A 163 -9.19 -4.98 -6.93
C LEU A 163 -9.04 -3.56 -7.49
N ALA A 164 -7.89 -2.90 -7.29
CA ALA A 164 -7.62 -1.59 -7.86
C ALA A 164 -7.55 -1.65 -9.41
N LEU A 165 -7.01 -2.73 -9.97
CA LEU A 165 -6.84 -2.94 -11.41
C LEU A 165 -8.09 -3.48 -12.11
N ALA A 166 -8.71 -4.52 -11.55
CA ALA A 166 -9.76 -5.30 -12.19
C ALA A 166 -11.06 -5.33 -11.37
N GLY A 167 -11.10 -4.67 -10.21
CA GLY A 167 -12.26 -4.71 -9.32
C GLY A 167 -13.55 -4.23 -9.98
N LYS A 168 -13.49 -3.23 -10.88
CA LYS A 168 -14.68 -2.79 -11.62
C LYS A 168 -15.21 -3.86 -12.58
N GLN A 169 -14.32 -4.61 -13.23
CA GLN A 169 -14.70 -5.72 -14.10
C GLN A 169 -15.32 -6.86 -13.28
N LEU A 170 -14.70 -7.21 -12.15
CA LEU A 170 -15.20 -8.22 -11.23
C LEU A 170 -16.57 -7.82 -10.66
N ALA A 171 -16.71 -6.58 -10.20
CA ALA A 171 -17.97 -6.07 -9.69
C ALA A 171 -19.06 -6.01 -10.77
N TRP A 172 -18.71 -5.72 -12.04
CA TRP A 172 -19.68 -5.74 -13.13
C TRP A 172 -20.24 -7.16 -13.37
N LYS A 173 -19.37 -8.18 -13.29
CA LYS A 173 -19.75 -9.60 -13.45
C LYS A 173 -20.73 -10.10 -12.40
N GLU A 174 -20.83 -9.44 -11.25
CA GLU A 174 -21.80 -9.77 -10.19
C GLU A 174 -23.26 -9.40 -10.53
N GLY A 175 -23.54 -8.92 -11.75
CA GLY A 175 -24.91 -8.88 -12.30
C GLY A 175 -25.56 -7.51 -12.32
N PHE A 176 -24.82 -6.45 -12.66
CA PHE A 176 -25.42 -5.12 -12.85
C PHE A 176 -26.20 -5.02 -14.17
N ILE A 177 -27.44 -4.55 -14.10
CA ILE A 177 -28.33 -4.43 -15.26
C ILE A 177 -28.08 -3.13 -16.05
N LYS A 178 -27.69 -2.04 -15.38
CA LYS A 178 -27.48 -0.72 -16.00
C LYS A 178 -26.13 -0.13 -15.63
N PHE A 179 -25.40 0.34 -16.63
CA PHE A 179 -24.06 0.92 -16.44
C PHE A 179 -24.06 2.19 -15.59
N GLU A 180 -25.05 3.07 -15.75
CA GLU A 180 -25.15 4.28 -14.94
C GLU A 180 -25.36 3.98 -13.45
N ALA A 181 -26.20 2.99 -13.13
CA ALA A 181 -26.43 2.56 -11.75
C ALA A 181 -25.14 2.00 -11.13
N PHE A 182 -24.35 1.26 -11.90
CA PHE A 182 -23.03 0.79 -11.49
C PHE A 182 -22.08 1.96 -11.18
N LYS A 183 -21.97 2.94 -12.08
CA LYS A 183 -21.11 4.12 -11.89
C LYS A 183 -21.47 4.90 -10.62
N ILE A 184 -22.76 5.12 -10.37
CA ILE A 184 -23.25 5.78 -9.16
C ILE A 184 -22.86 4.98 -7.91
N LYS A 185 -23.02 3.65 -7.93
CA LYS A 185 -22.63 2.80 -6.81
C LYS A 185 -21.12 2.85 -6.56
N GLN A 186 -20.29 2.81 -7.58
CA GLN A 186 -18.83 2.91 -7.42
C GLN A 186 -18.42 4.26 -6.80
N TYR A 187 -19.07 5.35 -7.19
CA TYR A 187 -18.84 6.65 -6.57
C TYR A 187 -19.25 6.68 -5.10
N LYS A 188 -20.42 6.13 -4.75
CA LYS A 188 -20.86 6.02 -3.34
C LYS A 188 -19.86 5.22 -2.50
N LEU A 189 -19.36 4.10 -3.02
CA LEU A 189 -18.36 3.28 -2.31
C LEU A 189 -17.04 4.02 -2.11
N LEU A 190 -16.60 4.84 -3.07
CA LEU A 190 -15.43 5.70 -2.92
C LEU A 190 -15.63 6.71 -1.76
N VAL A 191 -16.78 7.39 -1.72
CA VAL A 191 -17.10 8.36 -0.67
C VAL A 191 -17.14 7.69 0.70
N VAL A 192 -17.83 6.55 0.82
CA VAL A 192 -17.88 5.78 2.07
C VAL A 192 -16.47 5.33 2.49
N GLY A 193 -15.67 4.82 1.54
CA GLY A 193 -14.28 4.43 1.80
C GLY A 193 -13.44 5.58 2.34
N LEU A 194 -13.57 6.79 1.77
CA LEU A 194 -12.87 7.99 2.24
C LEU A 194 -13.29 8.38 3.67
N ILE A 195 -14.58 8.31 4.00
CA ILE A 195 -15.10 8.60 5.34
C ILE A 195 -14.56 7.60 6.37
N VAL A 196 -14.51 6.31 6.03
CA VAL A 196 -13.97 5.28 6.93
C VAL A 196 -12.48 5.53 7.20
N VAL A 197 -11.70 5.81 6.15
CA VAL A 197 -10.27 6.10 6.30
C VAL A 197 -10.04 7.37 7.12
N SER A 198 -10.76 8.45 6.85
CA SER A 198 -10.61 9.71 7.61
C SER A 198 -11.04 9.56 9.07
N GLY A 199 -12.11 8.81 9.34
CA GLY A 199 -12.56 8.51 10.71
C GLY A 199 -11.50 7.74 11.51
N ILE A 200 -10.84 6.75 10.90
CA ILE A 200 -9.76 5.99 11.54
C ILE A 200 -8.56 6.91 11.85
N VAL A 201 -8.16 7.77 10.91
CA VAL A 201 -7.04 8.71 11.11
C VAL A 201 -7.33 9.66 12.28
N LEU A 202 -8.56 10.16 12.41
CA LEU A 202 -8.96 11.03 13.52
C LEU A 202 -9.00 10.31 14.88
N LEU A 203 -9.24 9.00 14.90
CA LEU A 203 -9.23 8.20 16.13
C LEU A 203 -7.80 7.86 16.59
N ILE A 204 -6.87 7.67 15.66
CA ILE A 204 -5.45 7.38 15.96
C ILE A 204 -4.70 8.67 16.33
N GLY A 205 -5.12 9.83 15.83
CA GLY A 205 -4.51 11.13 16.12
C GLY A 205 -4.94 11.77 17.44
N LYS A 206 -5.72 11.09 18.28
CA LYS A 206 -6.11 11.51 19.64
C LYS A 206 -5.34 10.70 20.67
#